data_AF-A0A1G8D6G9-F1
#
_entry.id   AF-A0A1G8D6G9-F1
#
_cell.length_a   1.000
_cell.length_b   1.000
_cell.length_c   1.000
_cell.angle_alpha   90.00
_cell.angle_beta   90.00
_cell.angle_gamma   90.00
#
_symmetry.space_group_name_H-M   'P 1'
#
loop_
_entity.id
_entity.type
_entity.pdbx_description
1 polymer ?
#
loop_
_entity_poly.entity_id
_entity_poly.type
_entity_poly.pdbx_seq_one_letter_code
_entity_poly.pdbx_strand_id
1 'polypeptide(L)'
;MPAAEDELPPYNGIAIADVQLVVTPEQAVAARDALLVCDAIGFDTESKPTFTRGETSTGPHLIQFATDKKAWLFQIGHSTEPHIRAMLLAVLERPLPLKIGFGLADDVKRLHAKLDIRAAGIVDMSVVLRTPGQRNDLGAKTAVAKFFGLKLQKSKKISTTNWALPRLNEKQILYAADDAQVALRVYRHWLGLGNQLPPLKPVKLPKPPKTGIS
;
A
#
# COMPACT_ATOMS: atom_id res chain seq x y z
N MET A 1 31.23 2.99 12.25
CA MET A 1 30.62 2.44 11.02
C MET A 1 29.18 2.09 11.34
N PRO A 2 28.17 2.39 10.48
CA PRO A 2 26.83 1.88 10.74
C PRO A 2 26.89 0.34 10.76
N ALA A 3 26.18 -0.29 11.68
CA ALA A 3 26.08 -1.75 11.76
C ALA A 3 25.61 -2.30 10.40
N ALA A 4 26.12 -3.46 10.01
CA ALA A 4 25.63 -4.13 8.81
C ALA A 4 24.13 -4.42 8.99
N GLU A 5 23.32 -4.31 7.92
CA GLU A 5 21.85 -4.48 7.99
C GLU A 5 21.44 -5.83 8.62
N ASP A 6 22.33 -6.84 8.56
CA ASP A 6 22.14 -8.15 9.15
C ASP A 6 22.30 -8.22 10.68
N GLU A 7 22.87 -7.20 11.31
CA GLU A 7 23.08 -7.11 12.77
C GLU A 7 21.98 -6.30 13.48
N LEU A 8 21.07 -5.67 12.73
CA LEU A 8 19.98 -4.87 13.30
C LEU A 8 18.91 -5.77 13.94
N PRO A 9 18.35 -5.38 15.10
CA PRO A 9 17.23 -6.10 15.70
C PRO A 9 16.00 -6.11 14.76
N PRO A 10 15.15 -7.14 14.83
CA PRO A 10 14.01 -7.26 13.92
C PRO A 10 13.01 -6.13 14.12
N TYR A 11 12.43 -5.66 13.02
CA TYR A 11 11.29 -4.76 13.08
C TYR A 11 10.06 -5.48 13.62
N ASN A 12 9.46 -4.94 14.68
CA ASN A 12 8.20 -5.42 15.22
C ASN A 12 7.05 -4.77 14.45
N GLY A 13 6.35 -5.60 13.69
CA GLY A 13 5.17 -5.26 12.92
C GLY A 13 3.91 -5.10 13.76
N ILE A 14 2.78 -4.96 13.08
CA ILE A 14 1.45 -4.91 13.70
C ILE A 14 1.08 -6.28 14.28
N ALA A 15 0.38 -6.27 15.41
CA ALA A 15 -0.11 -7.51 16.00
C ALA A 15 -1.28 -8.06 15.18
N ILE A 16 -1.38 -9.40 15.06
CA ILE A 16 -2.46 -10.04 14.31
C ILE A 16 -3.85 -9.65 14.83
N ALA A 17 -3.99 -9.40 16.13
CA ALA A 17 -5.23 -8.97 16.76
C ALA A 17 -5.70 -7.57 16.28
N ASP A 18 -4.78 -6.77 15.73
CA ASP A 18 -5.04 -5.44 15.19
C ASP A 18 -5.23 -5.43 13.67
N VAL A 19 -5.26 -6.61 13.03
CA VAL A 19 -5.50 -6.76 11.59
C VAL A 19 -6.89 -7.32 11.35
N GLN A 20 -7.67 -6.65 10.49
CA GLN A 20 -9.00 -7.10 10.11
C GLN A 20 -9.07 -7.41 8.61
N LEU A 21 -9.39 -8.65 8.27
CA LEU A 21 -9.89 -8.99 6.94
C LEU A 21 -11.35 -8.54 6.83
N VAL A 22 -11.65 -7.62 5.91
CA VAL A 22 -12.98 -7.02 5.79
C VAL A 22 -13.84 -7.87 4.85
N VAL A 23 -14.95 -8.38 5.38
CA VAL A 23 -15.88 -9.25 4.66
C VAL A 23 -17.32 -8.73 4.68
N THR A 24 -17.77 -8.11 5.79
CA THR A 24 -19.16 -7.64 5.90
C THR A 24 -19.33 -6.15 5.57
N PRO A 25 -20.55 -5.70 5.22
CA PRO A 25 -20.84 -4.28 5.04
C PRO A 25 -20.53 -3.41 6.26
N GLU A 26 -20.81 -3.90 7.47
CA GLU A 26 -20.58 -3.17 8.73
C GLU A 26 -19.08 -2.98 8.97
N GLN A 27 -18.28 -4.00 8.67
CA GLN A 27 -16.83 -3.91 8.75
C GLN A 27 -16.27 -2.91 7.72
N ALA A 28 -16.82 -2.88 6.50
CA ALA A 28 -16.41 -1.93 5.47
C ALA A 28 -16.74 -0.49 5.88
N VAL A 29 -17.92 -0.25 6.48
CA VAL A 29 -18.30 1.06 7.02
C VAL A 29 -17.39 1.47 8.18
N ALA A 30 -17.13 0.57 9.13
CA ALA A 30 -16.26 0.86 10.26
C ALA A 30 -14.81 1.15 9.82
N ALA A 31 -14.29 0.40 8.84
CA ALA A 31 -12.98 0.64 8.26
C ALA A 31 -12.92 1.99 7.54
N ARG A 32 -13.94 2.32 6.73
CA ARG A 32 -14.06 3.62 6.06
C ARG A 32 -13.99 4.75 7.06
N ASP A 33 -14.81 4.72 8.09
CA ASP A 33 -14.94 5.81 9.06
C ASP A 33 -13.65 5.98 9.86
N ALA A 34 -13.01 4.87 10.24
CA ALA A 34 -11.70 4.89 10.90
C ALA A 34 -10.60 5.49 10.02
N LEU A 35 -10.60 5.22 8.71
CA LEU A 35 -9.60 5.75 7.78
C LEU A 35 -9.85 7.22 7.43
N LEU A 36 -11.11 7.63 7.27
CA LEU A 36 -11.47 8.97 6.82
C LEU A 36 -11.23 10.07 7.85
N VAL A 37 -11.13 9.72 9.15
CA VAL A 37 -10.78 10.69 10.21
C VAL A 37 -9.27 10.93 10.32
N CYS A 38 -8.45 10.13 9.63
CA CYS A 38 -7.01 10.33 9.61
C CYS A 38 -6.60 11.43 8.62
N ASP A 39 -5.47 12.07 8.89
CA ASP A 39 -4.78 12.94 7.94
C ASP A 39 -3.96 12.13 6.92
N ALA A 40 -3.41 10.98 7.35
CA ALA A 40 -2.68 10.05 6.51
C ALA A 40 -2.88 8.60 6.96
N ILE A 41 -2.88 7.69 5.99
CA ILE A 41 -3.02 6.24 6.15
C ILE A 41 -1.95 5.52 5.33
N GLY A 42 -1.48 4.38 5.82
CA GLY A 42 -0.66 3.45 5.05
C GLY A 42 -1.48 2.79 3.96
N PHE A 43 -0.88 2.54 2.81
CA PHE A 43 -1.52 1.96 1.63
C PHE A 43 -0.53 1.13 0.83
N ASP A 44 -0.97 -0.06 0.42
CA ASP A 44 -0.25 -0.90 -0.54
C ASP A 44 -1.25 -1.79 -1.33
N THR A 45 -0.79 -2.50 -2.36
CA THR A 45 -1.55 -3.58 -2.99
C THR A 45 -0.72 -4.81 -3.27
N GLU A 46 -1.35 -5.98 -3.26
CA GLU A 46 -0.71 -7.23 -3.63
C GLU A 46 -1.42 -7.89 -4.81
N SER A 47 -0.63 -8.55 -5.67
CA SER A 47 -1.11 -9.21 -6.89
C SER A 47 -0.45 -10.58 -7.04
N LYS A 48 -1.17 -11.56 -7.59
CA LYS A 48 -0.54 -12.83 -7.95
C LYS A 48 0.57 -12.60 -9.00
N PRO A 49 1.68 -13.35 -8.94
CA PRO A 49 2.74 -13.26 -9.94
C PRO A 49 2.25 -13.68 -11.33
N THR A 50 2.77 -13.02 -12.36
CA THR A 50 2.66 -13.41 -13.77
C THR A 50 3.94 -14.14 -14.17
N PHE A 51 3.85 -15.40 -14.59
CA PHE A 51 5.04 -16.20 -14.92
C PHE A 51 5.33 -16.24 -16.42
N THR A 52 4.38 -15.83 -17.25
CA THR A 52 4.53 -15.83 -18.71
C THR A 52 4.85 -14.44 -19.22
N ARG A 53 5.89 -14.34 -20.05
CA ARG A 53 6.26 -13.07 -20.71
C ARG A 53 5.12 -12.59 -21.60
N GLY A 54 4.59 -11.41 -21.33
CA GLY A 54 3.44 -10.82 -22.04
C GLY A 54 2.09 -11.03 -21.35
N GLU A 55 2.03 -11.83 -20.26
CA GLU A 55 0.83 -11.92 -19.44
C GLU A 55 0.58 -10.60 -18.71
N THR A 56 -0.63 -10.07 -18.85
CA THR A 56 -1.03 -8.85 -18.13
C THR A 56 -1.48 -9.22 -16.73
N SER A 57 -0.95 -8.52 -15.72
CA SER A 57 -1.40 -8.70 -14.34
C SER A 57 -2.88 -8.37 -14.20
N THR A 58 -3.63 -9.27 -13.55
CA THR A 58 -5.08 -9.12 -13.27
C THR A 58 -5.35 -8.53 -11.87
N GLY A 59 -4.32 -7.93 -11.27
CA GLY A 59 -4.38 -7.32 -9.95
C GLY A 59 -5.04 -5.93 -9.92
N PRO A 60 -5.17 -5.32 -8.73
CA PRO A 60 -4.75 -5.90 -7.46
C PRO A 60 -5.67 -7.03 -7.00
N HIS A 61 -5.14 -8.01 -6.27
CA HIS A 61 -5.91 -9.10 -5.64
C HIS A 61 -6.13 -8.87 -4.15
N LEU A 62 -5.35 -7.97 -3.56
CA LEU A 62 -5.51 -7.50 -2.19
C LEU A 62 -5.18 -6.02 -2.14
N ILE A 63 -5.99 -5.25 -1.44
CA ILE A 63 -5.70 -3.86 -1.09
C ILE A 63 -5.54 -3.78 0.42
N GLN A 64 -4.51 -3.06 0.89
CA GLN A 64 -4.24 -2.90 2.31
C GLN A 64 -4.29 -1.44 2.71
N PHE A 65 -4.87 -1.19 3.88
CA PHE A 65 -4.78 0.11 4.54
C PHE A 65 -4.31 -0.06 5.98
N ALA A 66 -3.57 0.91 6.48
CA ALA A 66 -3.15 0.94 7.88
C ALA A 66 -3.27 2.32 8.50
N THR A 67 -3.60 2.34 9.78
CA THR A 67 -3.38 3.46 10.70
C THR A 67 -2.18 3.13 11.58
N ASP A 68 -1.85 3.99 12.53
CA ASP A 68 -0.77 3.69 13.49
C ASP A 68 -1.07 2.43 14.33
N LYS A 69 -2.35 2.09 14.52
CA LYS A 69 -2.80 1.04 15.46
C LYS A 69 -3.48 -0.15 14.82
N LYS A 70 -4.10 0.00 13.64
CA LYS A 70 -4.89 -1.05 12.98
C LYS A 70 -4.62 -1.12 11.50
N ALA A 71 -4.79 -2.31 10.93
CA ALA A 71 -4.75 -2.54 9.50
C ALA A 71 -5.99 -3.27 9.00
N TRP A 72 -6.39 -2.98 7.76
CA TRP A 72 -7.52 -3.58 7.09
C TRP A 72 -7.10 -4.14 5.74
N LEU A 73 -7.55 -5.36 5.46
CA LEU A 73 -7.26 -6.08 4.23
C LEU A 73 -8.55 -6.31 3.45
N PHE A 74 -8.50 -6.00 2.15
CA PHE A 74 -9.64 -6.11 1.22
C PHE A 74 -9.27 -7.03 0.06
N GLN A 75 -9.77 -8.26 0.06
CA GLN A 75 -9.56 -9.19 -1.05
C GLN A 75 -10.39 -8.76 -2.27
N ILE A 76 -9.74 -8.64 -3.42
CA ILE A 76 -10.32 -8.15 -4.67
C ILE A 76 -10.40 -9.29 -5.69
N GLY A 77 -11.59 -9.87 -5.80
CA GLY A 77 -11.91 -10.92 -6.76
C GLY A 77 -12.14 -10.41 -8.20
N HIS A 78 -12.80 -11.25 -9.01
CA HIS A 78 -13.30 -10.86 -10.34
C HIS A 78 -14.45 -9.85 -10.24
N SER A 79 -15.41 -10.12 -9.35
CA SER A 79 -16.45 -9.18 -8.96
C SER A 79 -16.13 -8.67 -7.56
N THR A 80 -16.13 -7.35 -7.38
CA THR A 80 -15.97 -6.72 -6.07
C THR A 80 -17.35 -6.45 -5.49
N GLU A 81 -17.58 -6.90 -4.26
CA GLU A 81 -18.82 -6.65 -3.54
C GLU A 81 -19.15 -5.15 -3.47
N PRO A 82 -20.43 -4.73 -3.62
CA PRO A 82 -20.80 -3.32 -3.69
C PRO A 82 -20.34 -2.50 -2.47
N HIS A 83 -20.45 -3.03 -1.25
CA HIS A 83 -20.01 -2.34 -0.03
C HIS A 83 -18.50 -2.14 0.02
N ILE A 84 -17.73 -3.12 -0.45
CA ILE A 84 -16.28 -3.02 -0.57
C ILE A 84 -15.92 -1.97 -1.62
N ARG A 85 -16.55 -1.99 -2.80
CA ARG A 85 -16.33 -0.99 -3.85
C ARG A 85 -16.64 0.43 -3.36
N ALA A 86 -17.77 0.62 -2.68
CA ALA A 86 -18.17 1.91 -2.14
C ALA A 86 -17.17 2.44 -1.11
N MET A 87 -16.69 1.57 -0.21
CA MET A 87 -15.64 1.90 0.76
C MET A 87 -14.33 2.32 0.06
N LEU A 88 -13.87 1.54 -0.91
CA LEU A 88 -12.63 1.82 -1.64
C LEU A 88 -12.69 3.15 -2.39
N LEU A 89 -13.79 3.44 -3.10
CA LEU A 89 -14.00 4.73 -3.78
C LEU A 89 -13.96 5.89 -2.79
N ALA A 90 -14.66 5.74 -1.65
CA ALA A 90 -14.71 6.77 -0.62
C ALA A 90 -13.34 7.12 -0.04
N VAL A 91 -12.40 6.17 0.05
CA VAL A 91 -11.06 6.40 0.63
C VAL A 91 -10.03 6.78 -0.45
N LEU A 92 -10.02 6.08 -1.58
CA LEU A 92 -8.95 6.20 -2.57
C LEU A 92 -9.08 7.42 -3.47
N GLU A 93 -10.30 7.87 -3.81
CA GLU A 93 -10.50 9.01 -4.71
C GLU A 93 -10.46 10.37 -4.01
N ARG A 94 -10.43 10.39 -2.67
CA ARG A 94 -10.31 11.64 -1.89
C ARG A 94 -8.86 12.09 -1.81
N PRO A 95 -8.59 13.40 -1.77
CA PRO A 95 -7.23 13.91 -1.53
C PRO A 95 -6.75 13.66 -0.10
N LEU A 96 -7.67 13.53 0.86
CA LEU A 96 -7.40 13.19 2.26
C LEU A 96 -8.32 12.03 2.71
N PRO A 97 -7.82 11.09 3.53
CA PRO A 97 -6.45 10.97 4.04
C PRO A 97 -5.41 10.78 2.93
N LEU A 98 -4.16 11.18 3.18
CA LEU A 98 -3.04 10.82 2.31
C LEU A 98 -2.83 9.31 2.32
N LYS A 99 -2.59 8.71 1.15
CA LYS A 99 -2.24 7.28 1.02
C LYS A 99 -0.73 7.16 0.89
N ILE A 100 -0.09 6.71 1.95
CA ILE A 100 1.36 6.60 2.09
C ILE A 100 1.79 5.17 1.75
N GLY A 101 2.72 5.01 0.82
CA GLY A 101 3.26 3.70 0.44
C GLY A 101 4.67 3.78 -0.12
N PHE A 102 5.18 2.66 -0.62
CA PHE A 102 6.47 2.58 -1.31
C PHE A 102 6.29 1.97 -2.70
N GLY A 103 6.69 2.68 -3.75
CA GLY A 103 6.65 2.16 -5.11
C GLY A 103 5.24 2.09 -5.71
N LEU A 104 4.37 3.06 -5.39
CA LEU A 104 2.93 3.04 -5.67
C LEU A 104 2.55 3.30 -7.13
N ALA A 105 3.52 3.52 -8.00
CA ALA A 105 3.26 3.89 -9.40
C ALA A 105 2.48 2.81 -10.16
N ASP A 106 2.76 1.54 -9.91
CA ASP A 106 2.04 0.44 -10.56
C ASP A 106 0.74 0.08 -9.83
N ASP A 107 0.67 0.28 -8.51
CA ASP A 107 -0.53 0.10 -7.70
C ASP A 107 -1.67 0.98 -8.19
N VAL A 108 -1.40 2.26 -8.44
CA VAL A 108 -2.42 3.17 -8.95
C VAL A 108 -2.86 2.81 -10.36
N LYS A 109 -1.95 2.33 -11.23
CA LYS A 109 -2.33 1.84 -12.57
C LYS A 109 -3.23 0.62 -12.48
N ARG A 110 -2.92 -0.33 -11.59
CA ARG A 110 -3.72 -1.53 -11.37
C ARG A 110 -5.10 -1.20 -10.79
N LEU A 111 -5.17 -0.28 -9.82
CA LEU A 111 -6.44 0.22 -9.29
C LEU A 111 -7.35 0.80 -10.38
N HIS A 112 -6.79 1.65 -11.24
CA HIS A 112 -7.54 2.22 -12.35
C HIS A 112 -7.97 1.14 -13.36
N ALA A 113 -7.05 0.27 -13.78
CA ALA A 113 -7.34 -0.75 -14.80
C ALA A 113 -8.40 -1.77 -14.35
N LYS A 114 -8.39 -2.19 -13.07
CA LYS A 114 -9.28 -3.23 -12.55
C LYS A 114 -10.57 -2.68 -11.95
N LEU A 115 -10.50 -1.55 -11.26
CA LEU A 115 -11.61 -1.03 -10.45
C LEU A 115 -12.15 0.31 -10.96
N ASP A 116 -11.53 0.92 -11.98
CA ASP A 116 -11.82 2.28 -12.46
C ASP A 116 -11.71 3.33 -11.34
N ILE A 117 -10.79 3.09 -10.39
CA ILE A 117 -10.53 4.00 -9.27
C ILE A 117 -9.46 5.01 -9.67
N ARG A 118 -9.78 6.29 -9.54
CA ARG A 118 -8.83 7.39 -9.76
C ARG A 118 -8.24 7.84 -8.43
N ALA A 119 -7.18 7.16 -8.02
CA ALA A 119 -6.56 7.44 -6.72
C ALA A 119 -6.02 8.89 -6.61
N ALA A 120 -6.33 9.56 -5.51
CA ALA A 120 -5.87 10.91 -5.17
C ALA A 120 -5.10 10.90 -3.85
N GLY A 121 -4.35 11.96 -3.52
CA GLY A 121 -3.62 12.05 -2.25
C GLY A 121 -2.55 10.96 -2.05
N ILE A 122 -1.98 10.43 -3.14
CA ILE A 122 -0.93 9.41 -3.09
C ILE A 122 0.42 10.05 -2.73
N VAL A 123 1.12 9.45 -1.76
CA VAL A 123 2.47 9.81 -1.36
C VAL A 123 3.35 8.57 -1.44
N ASP A 124 4.27 8.57 -2.40
CA ASP A 124 5.25 7.51 -2.55
C ASP A 124 6.54 7.86 -1.79
N MET A 125 6.77 7.20 -0.67
CA MET A 125 7.94 7.42 0.18
C MET A 125 9.24 7.06 -0.51
N SER A 126 9.22 6.18 -1.52
CA SER A 126 10.40 5.87 -2.31
C SER A 126 10.90 7.09 -3.10
N VAL A 127 9.97 7.94 -3.54
CA VAL A 127 10.24 9.20 -4.25
C VAL A 127 10.57 10.32 -3.26
N VAL A 128 9.80 10.44 -2.17
CA VAL A 128 10.01 11.49 -1.15
C VAL A 128 11.38 11.38 -0.50
N LEU A 129 11.86 10.16 -0.24
CA LEU A 129 13.13 9.91 0.45
C LEU A 129 14.34 9.86 -0.48
N ARG A 130 14.14 9.99 -1.81
CA ARG A 130 15.21 9.90 -2.80
C ARG A 130 16.15 11.10 -2.67
N THR A 131 17.46 10.84 -2.54
CA THR A 131 18.46 11.91 -2.53
C THR A 131 19.01 12.18 -3.94
N PRO A 132 19.43 13.43 -4.24
CA PRO A 132 20.08 13.74 -5.51
C PRO A 132 21.32 12.86 -5.75
N GLY A 133 21.42 12.27 -6.94
CA GLY A 133 22.52 11.36 -7.31
C GLY A 133 22.32 9.89 -6.92
N GLN A 134 21.30 9.56 -6.13
CA GLN A 134 20.97 8.17 -5.82
C GLN A 134 20.20 7.53 -6.99
N ARG A 135 20.80 6.48 -7.58
CA ARG A 135 20.24 5.80 -8.76
C ARG A 135 19.03 4.91 -8.45
N ASN A 136 18.96 4.36 -7.24
CA ASN A 136 17.91 3.43 -6.84
C ASN A 136 16.93 4.08 -5.86
N ASP A 137 15.64 3.79 -6.03
CA ASP A 137 14.60 4.16 -5.08
C ASP A 137 14.85 3.55 -3.71
N LEU A 138 14.58 4.35 -2.67
CA LEU A 138 14.72 3.89 -1.29
C LEU A 138 13.50 3.04 -0.92
N GLY A 139 13.69 1.72 -0.82
CA GLY A 139 12.62 0.80 -0.44
C GLY A 139 12.34 0.81 1.07
N ALA A 140 11.20 0.22 1.46
CA ALA A 140 10.78 0.13 2.86
C ALA A 140 11.85 -0.48 3.79
N LYS A 141 12.60 -1.49 3.34
CA LYS A 141 13.68 -2.11 4.13
C LYS A 141 14.76 -1.11 4.52
N THR A 142 15.28 -0.41 3.52
CA THR A 142 16.31 0.61 3.71
C THR A 142 15.80 1.78 4.54
N ALA A 143 14.54 2.19 4.36
CA ALA A 143 13.92 3.23 5.17
C ALA A 143 13.84 2.82 6.65
N VAL A 144 13.39 1.59 6.94
CA VAL A 144 13.28 1.09 8.31
C VAL A 144 14.65 0.97 8.98
N ALA A 145 15.65 0.44 8.28
CA ALA A 145 17.02 0.38 8.77
C ALA A 145 17.56 1.78 9.10
N LYS A 146 17.33 2.75 8.19
CA LYS A 146 17.80 4.13 8.34
C LYS A 146 17.13 4.88 9.48
N PHE A 147 15.80 4.81 9.58
CA PHE A 147 15.03 5.67 10.51
C PHE A 147 14.78 5.02 11.86
N PHE A 148 14.77 3.69 11.94
CA PHE A 148 14.47 2.98 13.18
C PHE A 148 15.65 2.13 13.68
N GLY A 149 16.68 1.91 12.88
CA GLY A 149 17.77 0.98 13.24
C GLY A 149 17.26 -0.46 13.37
N LEU A 150 16.21 -0.82 12.61
CA LEU A 150 15.56 -2.12 12.66
C LEU A 150 15.68 -2.84 11.31
N LYS A 151 15.63 -4.17 11.32
CA LYS A 151 15.60 -5.00 10.11
C LYS A 151 14.17 -5.37 9.72
N LEU A 152 13.67 -4.80 8.63
CA LEU A 152 12.39 -5.21 8.03
C LEU A 152 12.57 -6.49 7.20
N GLN A 153 12.05 -7.61 7.70
CA GLN A 153 12.09 -8.87 6.98
C GLN A 153 10.92 -8.97 5.99
N LYS A 154 11.18 -8.73 4.69
CA LYS A 154 10.22 -9.10 3.63
C LYS A 154 10.57 -10.46 3.05
N SER A 155 9.69 -11.44 3.27
CA SER A 155 9.81 -12.78 2.71
C SER A 155 9.47 -12.76 1.22
N LYS A 156 10.48 -12.96 0.35
CA LYS A 156 10.28 -13.08 -1.09
C LYS A 156 9.27 -14.19 -1.43
N LYS A 157 9.25 -15.27 -0.64
CA LYS A 157 8.28 -16.36 -0.81
C LYS A 157 6.85 -15.86 -0.62
N ILE A 158 6.60 -15.00 0.37
CA ILE A 158 5.26 -14.46 0.66
C ILE A 158 4.86 -13.43 -0.40
N SER A 159 5.75 -12.49 -0.74
CA SER A 159 5.48 -11.43 -1.72
C SER A 159 5.16 -11.98 -3.12
N THR A 160 5.66 -13.18 -3.46
CA THR A 160 5.36 -13.87 -4.72
C THR A 160 4.32 -14.99 -4.57
N THR A 161 3.52 -14.99 -3.50
CA THR A 161 2.40 -15.95 -3.39
C THR A 161 1.26 -15.61 -4.33
N ASN A 162 0.38 -16.58 -4.57
CA ASN A 162 -0.88 -16.31 -5.23
C ASN A 162 -1.83 -15.55 -4.29
N TRP A 163 -1.82 -14.22 -4.38
CA TRP A 163 -2.71 -13.36 -3.60
C TRP A 163 -4.18 -13.41 -4.04
N ALA A 164 -4.50 -14.11 -5.14
CA ALA A 164 -5.87 -14.37 -5.57
C ALA A 164 -6.52 -15.58 -4.87
N LEU A 165 -5.82 -16.22 -3.92
CA LEU A 165 -6.39 -17.32 -3.14
C LEU A 165 -7.60 -16.85 -2.31
N PRO A 166 -8.65 -17.69 -2.19
CA PRO A 166 -9.87 -17.31 -1.46
C PRO A 166 -9.62 -17.14 0.04
N ARG A 167 -8.61 -17.83 0.59
CA ARG A 167 -8.22 -17.72 2.00
C ARG A 167 -6.74 -17.39 2.07
N LEU A 168 -6.42 -16.35 2.84
CA LEU A 168 -5.06 -15.99 3.19
C LEU A 168 -4.69 -16.65 4.52
N ASN A 169 -3.45 -17.13 4.64
CA ASN A 169 -2.94 -17.59 5.93
C ASN A 169 -2.43 -16.41 6.78
N GLU A 170 -2.22 -16.65 8.07
CA GLU A 170 -1.78 -15.63 9.03
C GLU A 170 -0.49 -14.90 8.60
N LYS A 171 0.47 -15.64 8.01
CA LYS A 171 1.74 -15.03 7.53
C LYS A 171 1.51 -14.07 6.37
N GLN A 172 0.58 -14.37 5.47
CA GLN A 172 0.19 -13.47 4.38
C GLN A 172 -0.55 -12.24 4.93
N ILE A 173 -1.46 -12.45 5.90
CA ILE A 173 -2.22 -11.37 6.55
C ILE A 173 -1.27 -10.38 7.24
N LEU A 174 -0.36 -10.88 8.08
CA LEU A 174 0.63 -10.05 8.78
C LEU A 174 1.55 -9.33 7.79
N TYR A 175 2.08 -10.05 6.80
CA TYR A 175 2.95 -9.46 5.78
C TYR A 175 2.26 -8.28 5.08
N ALA A 176 1.01 -8.47 4.62
CA ALA A 176 0.28 -7.45 3.88
C ALA A 176 -0.09 -6.25 4.77
N ALA A 177 -0.44 -6.50 6.02
CA ALA A 177 -0.73 -5.45 6.99
C ALA A 177 0.51 -4.62 7.34
N ASP A 178 1.66 -5.28 7.53
CA ASP A 178 2.94 -4.63 7.81
C ASP A 178 3.41 -3.76 6.65
N ASP A 179 3.22 -4.20 5.40
CA ASP A 179 3.65 -3.44 4.22
C ASP A 179 2.93 -2.09 4.09
N ALA A 180 1.65 -2.01 4.46
CA ALA A 180 0.95 -0.73 4.56
C ALA A 180 1.37 0.06 5.82
N GLN A 181 1.44 -0.57 6.99
CA GLN A 181 1.72 0.13 8.25
C GLN A 181 3.13 0.73 8.29
N VAL A 182 4.13 0.02 7.76
CA VAL A 182 5.52 0.46 7.78
C VAL A 182 5.71 1.74 6.98
N ALA A 183 4.98 1.90 5.86
CA ALA A 183 5.01 3.11 5.06
C ALA A 183 4.50 4.32 5.86
N LEU A 184 3.38 4.16 6.57
CA LEU A 184 2.85 5.20 7.43
C LEU A 184 3.83 5.54 8.56
N ARG A 185 4.40 4.55 9.25
CA ARG A 185 5.36 4.80 10.35
C ARG A 185 6.59 5.55 9.88
N VAL A 186 7.16 5.19 8.72
CA VAL A 186 8.28 5.92 8.12
C VAL A 186 7.89 7.36 7.83
N TYR A 187 6.72 7.59 7.22
CA TYR A 187 6.21 8.93 6.94
C TYR A 187 6.05 9.77 8.22
N ARG A 188 5.43 9.21 9.27
CA ARG A 188 5.26 9.88 10.56
C ARG A 188 6.59 10.26 11.20
N HIS A 189 7.55 9.33 11.21
CA HIS A 189 8.89 9.61 11.72
C HIS A 189 9.58 10.71 10.90
N TRP A 190 9.51 10.61 9.57
CA TRP A 190 10.10 11.61 8.67
C TRP A 190 9.51 13.00 8.88
N LEU A 191 8.19 13.13 9.06
CA LEU A 191 7.56 14.40 9.45
C LEU A 191 8.00 14.88 10.83
N GLY A 192 8.13 13.97 11.80
CA GLY A 192 8.58 14.29 13.16
C GLY A 192 10.00 14.87 13.23
N LEU A 193 10.83 14.63 12.20
CA LEU A 193 12.13 15.28 12.01
C LEU A 193 12.02 16.72 11.46
N GLY A 194 10.82 17.28 11.33
CA GLY A 194 10.55 18.63 10.82
C GLY A 194 10.48 18.74 9.30
N ASN A 195 10.50 17.61 8.58
CA ASN A 195 10.37 17.62 7.12
C ASN A 195 8.94 17.96 6.69
N GLN A 196 8.81 18.50 5.47
CA GLN A 196 7.52 18.83 4.87
C GLN A 196 7.41 18.19 3.50
N LEU A 197 6.22 17.67 3.18
CA LEU A 197 5.97 17.13 1.86
C LEU A 197 6.09 18.26 0.80
N PRO A 198 6.71 17.99 -0.35
CA PRO A 198 6.58 18.87 -1.49
C PRO A 198 5.11 18.91 -1.96
N PRO A 199 4.69 19.94 -2.70
CA PRO A 199 3.35 19.98 -3.29
C PRO A 199 3.03 18.69 -4.06
N LEU A 200 1.93 18.04 -3.68
CA LEU A 200 1.54 16.78 -4.30
C LEU A 200 1.11 17.01 -5.74
N LYS A 201 1.66 16.20 -6.64
CA LYS A 201 1.26 16.21 -8.04
C LYS A 201 0.05 15.29 -8.23
N PRO A 202 -0.93 15.66 -9.06
CA PRO A 202 -2.02 14.76 -9.42
C PRO A 202 -1.47 13.48 -10.03
N VAL A 203 -2.12 12.35 -9.75
CA VAL A 203 -1.73 11.08 -10.37
C VAL A 203 -2.01 11.14 -11.87
N LYS A 204 -0.97 10.88 -12.67
CA LYS A 204 -1.10 10.80 -14.13
C LYS A 204 -1.63 9.42 -14.53
N LEU A 205 -2.90 9.37 -14.91
CA LEU A 205 -3.50 8.16 -15.47
C LEU A 205 -3.35 8.11 -17.00
N PRO A 206 -3.34 6.92 -17.62
CA PRO A 206 -3.43 6.79 -19.07
C PRO A 206 -4.67 7.50 -19.60
N LYS A 207 -4.56 8.19 -20.75
CA LYS A 207 -5.74 8.77 -21.41
C LYS A 207 -6.68 7.64 -21.83
N PRO A 208 -8.01 7.83 -21.75
CA PRO A 208 -8.94 6.89 -22.35
C PRO A 208 -8.60 6.71 -23.84
N PRO A 209 -8.81 5.52 -24.42
CA PRO A 209 -8.65 5.32 -25.85
C PRO A 209 -9.52 6.34 -26.59
N LYS A 210 -8.96 6.97 -27.63
CA LYS A 210 -9.74 7.88 -28.47
C LYS A 210 -10.91 7.08 -29.06
N THR A 211 -12.13 7.43 -28.69
CA THR A 211 -13.31 6.94 -29.38
C THR A 211 -13.25 7.46 -30.80
N GLY A 212 -12.83 6.59 -31.73
CA GLY A 212 -12.95 6.85 -33.16
C GLY A 212 -14.43 6.78 -33.51
N ILE A 213 -15.10 7.92 -33.50
CA ILE A 213 -16.36 8.08 -34.21
C ILE A 213 -15.94 8.44 -35.64
N SER A 214 -16.01 7.45 -36.53
CA SER A 214 -16.18 7.66 -37.97
C SER A 214 -17.66 7.53 -38.29
#